data_AF-A0AAJ2RQX0-F1
#
_entry.id   AF-A0AAJ2RQX0-F1
#
_cell.length_a   1.000
_cell.length_b   1.000
_cell.length_c   1.000
_cell.angle_alpha   90.00
_cell.angle_beta   90.00
_cell.angle_gamma   90.00
#
_symmetry.space_group_name_H-M   'P 1'
#
loop_
_entity.id
_entity.type
_entity.pdbx_description
1 polymer ?
#
loop_
_entity_poly.entity_id
_entity_poly.type
_entity_poly.pdbx_seq_one_letter_code
_entity_poly.pdbx_strand_id
1 'polypeptide(L)'
;MNTNQTHLHDLEDILGAVYGLADMLEQSGSHEGSEDEAPALSRLHRGCMTTAIKHLANRASSLVDIIGEQETSANAGREAIASFIDDGLAAGGTDAK
;
A
#
# COMPACT_ATOMS: atom_id res chain seq x y z
N MET A 1 -8.49 8.90 -13.39
CA MET A 1 -8.34 8.03 -12.20
C MET A 1 -7.05 8.47 -11.52
N ASN A 2 -7.09 8.84 -10.24
CA ASN A 2 -5.91 9.34 -9.53
C ASN A 2 -4.94 8.17 -9.29
N THR A 3 -3.69 8.28 -9.70
CA THR A 3 -2.69 7.20 -9.57
C THR A 3 -2.51 6.73 -8.13
N ASN A 4 -2.58 7.64 -7.17
CA ASN A 4 -2.55 7.29 -5.74
C ASN A 4 -3.78 6.50 -5.29
N GLN A 5 -4.96 6.79 -5.84
CA GLN A 5 -6.16 6.00 -5.54
C GLN A 5 -6.04 4.58 -6.10
N THR A 6 -5.43 4.42 -7.28
CA THR A 6 -5.13 3.10 -7.84
C THR A 6 -4.13 2.33 -6.97
N HIS A 7 -3.04 2.98 -6.51
CA HIS A 7 -2.05 2.33 -5.65
C HIS A 7 -2.61 1.95 -4.26
N LEU A 8 -3.49 2.78 -3.69
CA LEU A 8 -4.19 2.45 -2.44
C LEU A 8 -5.14 1.26 -2.61
N HIS A 9 -5.89 1.20 -3.72
CA HIS A 9 -6.76 0.07 -3.99
C HIS A 9 -5.97 -1.24 -4.19
N ASP A 10 -4.86 -1.17 -4.92
CA ASP A 10 -3.94 -2.31 -5.07
C ASP A 10 -3.38 -2.78 -3.71
N LEU A 11 -3.13 -1.86 -2.77
CA LEU A 11 -2.71 -2.21 -1.40
C LEU A 11 -3.81 -2.92 -0.62
N GLU A 12 -5.05 -2.46 -0.71
CA GLU A 12 -6.22 -3.11 -0.06
C GLU A 12 -6.38 -4.55 -0.57
N ASP A 13 -6.30 -4.74 -1.89
CA ASP A 13 -6.39 -6.06 -2.51
C ASP A 13 -5.26 -6.99 -2.06
N ILE A 14 -4.03 -6.47 -2.00
CA ILE A 14 -2.86 -7.22 -1.50
C ILE A 14 -3.06 -7.64 -0.05
N LEU A 15 -3.54 -6.74 0.82
CA LEU A 15 -3.81 -7.04 2.22
C LEU A 15 -4.89 -8.11 2.37
N GLY A 16 -5.97 -8.02 1.59
CA GLY A 16 -7.03 -9.02 1.56
C GLY A 16 -6.50 -10.41 1.15
N ALA A 17 -5.66 -10.47 0.11
CA ALA A 17 -5.05 -11.71 -0.34
C ALA A 17 -4.09 -12.31 0.71
N VAL A 18 -3.27 -11.48 1.37
CA VAL A 18 -2.38 -11.93 2.46
C VAL A 18 -3.20 -12.50 3.62
N TYR A 19 -4.27 -11.83 4.02
CA TYR A 19 -5.14 -12.29 5.10
C TYR A 19 -5.77 -13.66 4.78
N GLY A 20 -6.35 -13.82 3.59
CA GLY A 20 -6.94 -15.09 3.18
C GLY A 20 -5.93 -16.23 3.08
N LEU A 21 -4.71 -15.95 2.61
CA LEU A 21 -3.62 -16.94 2.59
C LEU A 21 -3.15 -17.34 4.00
N ALA A 22 -3.08 -16.39 4.93
CA ALA A 22 -2.71 -16.65 6.32
C ALA A 22 -3.79 -17.49 7.04
N ASP A 23 -5.07 -17.15 6.86
CA ASP A 23 -6.21 -17.87 7.43
C ASP A 23 -6.25 -19.33 6.95
N MET A 24 -6.07 -19.57 5.65
CA MET A 24 -5.98 -20.94 5.11
C MET A 24 -4.78 -21.74 5.68
N LEU A 25 -3.66 -21.08 5.99
CA LEU A 25 -2.51 -21.73 6.65
C LEU A 25 -2.83 -22.10 8.10
N GLU A 26 -3.54 -21.23 8.82
CA GLU A 26 -3.97 -21.44 10.21
C GLU A 26 -4.99 -22.59 10.34
N GLN A 27 -6.00 -22.59 9.47
CA GLN A 27 -6.99 -23.67 9.38
C GLN A 27 -6.33 -25.01 9.09
N SER A 28 -5.30 -25.03 8.23
CA SER A 28 -4.56 -26.26 7.91
C SER A 28 -3.69 -26.80 9.04
N GLY A 29 -3.32 -25.96 10.02
CA GLY A 29 -2.59 -26.38 11.22
C GLY A 29 -3.50 -26.86 12.35
N SER A 30 -4.76 -26.44 12.34
CA SER A 30 -5.73 -26.69 13.43
C SER A 30 -6.61 -27.93 13.22
N HIS A 31 -6.45 -28.64 12.10
CA HIS A 31 -7.33 -29.73 11.64
C HIS A 31 -6.70 -31.15 11.73
N GLU A 32 -5.61 -31.32 12.46
CA GLU A 32 -5.01 -32.64 12.70
C GLU A 32 -5.85 -33.43 13.74
N GLY A 33 -7.01 -34.00 13.34
CA GLY A 33 -7.73 -34.91 14.25
C GLY A 33 -9.14 -35.39 13.89
N SER A 34 -9.79 -34.88 12.83
CA SER A 34 -11.16 -35.30 12.46
C SER A 34 -11.13 -36.30 11.30
N GLU A 35 -11.82 -37.44 11.47
CA GLU A 35 -11.86 -38.53 10.49
C GLU A 35 -12.73 -38.24 9.25
N ASP A 36 -13.38 -37.07 9.18
CA ASP A 36 -14.34 -36.70 8.13
C ASP A 36 -14.00 -35.37 7.41
N GLU A 37 -12.83 -34.77 7.67
CA GLU A 37 -12.51 -33.41 7.24
C GLU A 37 -11.66 -33.31 5.95
N ALA A 38 -11.85 -32.16 5.27
CA ALA A 38 -11.19 -31.79 4.02
C ALA A 38 -9.66 -31.97 4.08
N PRO A 39 -9.01 -32.34 2.96
CA PRO A 39 -7.60 -32.70 2.98
C PRO A 39 -6.73 -31.55 3.49
N ALA A 40 -5.99 -31.80 4.57
CA ALA A 40 -4.98 -30.88 5.10
C ALA A 40 -4.01 -30.45 3.98
N LEU A 41 -3.65 -29.16 3.96
CA LEU A 41 -2.73 -28.65 2.93
C LEU A 41 -1.39 -29.39 2.97
N SER A 42 -0.94 -29.86 1.80
CA SER A 42 0.37 -30.46 1.65
C SER A 42 1.49 -29.47 2.05
N ARG A 43 2.66 -29.99 2.45
CA ARG A 43 3.85 -29.15 2.72
C ARG A 43 4.21 -28.26 1.53
N LEU A 44 4.02 -28.74 0.30
CA LEU A 44 4.24 -27.98 -0.91
C LEU A 44 3.26 -26.80 -1.01
N HIS A 45 1.96 -27.02 -0.80
CA HIS A 45 0.95 -25.96 -0.82
C HIS A 45 1.24 -24.88 0.23
N ARG A 46 1.58 -25.29 1.46
CA ARG A 46 1.98 -24.35 2.51
C ARG A 46 3.21 -23.52 2.13
N GLY A 47 4.21 -24.15 1.50
CA GLY A 47 5.39 -23.45 0.97
C GLY A 47 5.05 -22.45 -0.13
N CYS A 48 4.18 -22.82 -1.07
CA CYS A 48 3.71 -21.94 -2.14
C CYS A 48 2.97 -20.72 -1.58
N MET A 49 2.06 -20.92 -0.62
CA MET A 49 1.32 -19.83 0.03
C MET A 49 2.24 -18.90 0.81
N THR A 50 3.20 -19.45 1.57
CA THR A 50 4.22 -18.64 2.27
C THR A 50 5.02 -17.78 1.29
N THR A 51 5.36 -18.34 0.13
CA THR A 51 6.08 -17.62 -0.93
C THR A 51 5.22 -16.52 -1.55
N ALA A 52 3.94 -16.81 -1.80
CA ALA A 52 2.98 -15.83 -2.29
C ALA A 52 2.82 -14.65 -1.32
N ILE A 53 2.69 -14.92 -0.01
CA ILE A 53 2.63 -13.89 1.03
C ILE A 53 3.88 -13.01 1.00
N LYS A 54 5.08 -13.58 0.85
CA LYS A 54 6.33 -12.81 0.75
C LYS A 54 6.35 -11.90 -0.48
N HIS A 55 5.92 -12.41 -1.64
CA HIS A 55 5.86 -11.59 -2.86
C HIS A 55 4.83 -10.45 -2.73
N LEU A 56 3.68 -10.75 -2.15
CA LEU A 56 2.64 -9.76 -1.87
C LEU A 56 3.14 -8.68 -0.90
N ALA A 57 3.81 -9.06 0.19
CA ALA A 57 4.40 -8.12 1.13
C ALA A 57 5.48 -7.22 0.48
N ASN A 58 6.35 -7.78 -0.35
CA ASN A 58 7.35 -7.00 -1.10
C ASN A 58 6.68 -6.00 -2.06
N ARG A 59 5.61 -6.42 -2.74
CA ARG A 59 4.84 -5.54 -3.62
C ARG A 59 4.14 -4.43 -2.84
N ALA A 60 3.56 -4.74 -1.68
CA ALA A 60 2.95 -3.76 -0.79
C ALA A 60 3.97 -2.71 -0.34
N SER A 61 5.16 -3.14 0.11
CA SER A 61 6.24 -2.23 0.51
C SER A 61 6.60 -1.27 -0.63
N SER A 62 6.77 -1.78 -1.85
CA SER A 62 7.08 -0.94 -3.01
C SER A 62 5.98 0.07 -3.33
N LEU A 63 4.70 -0.29 -3.16
CA LEU A 63 3.58 0.64 -3.38
C LEU A 63 3.53 1.73 -2.30
N VAL A 64 3.83 1.39 -1.04
CA VAL A 64 3.92 2.36 0.06
C VAL A 64 5.01 3.39 -0.22
N ASP A 65 6.19 2.96 -0.67
CA ASP A 65 7.29 3.87 -1.02
C ASP A 65 6.89 4.82 -2.15
N ILE A 66 6.25 4.30 -3.22
CA ILE A 66 5.77 5.11 -4.35
C ILE A 66 4.75 6.16 -3.90
N ILE A 67 3.79 5.78 -3.05
CA ILE A 67 2.79 6.73 -2.52
C ILE A 67 3.49 7.82 -1.70
N GLY A 68 4.41 7.45 -0.83
CA GLY A 68 5.16 8.41 0.00
C GLY A 68 6.00 9.40 -0.83
N GLU A 69 6.66 8.92 -1.88
CA GLU A 69 7.42 9.77 -2.81
C GLU A 69 6.51 10.75 -3.57
N GLN A 70 5.34 10.28 -4.00
CA GLN A 70 4.34 11.11 -4.69
C GLN A 70 3.74 12.17 -3.77
N GLU A 71 3.43 11.84 -2.52
CA GLU A 71 2.93 12.80 -1.53
C GLU A 71 3.99 13.87 -1.20
N THR A 72 5.25 13.45 -1.02
CA THR A 72 6.36 14.38 -0.75
C THR A 72 6.57 15.34 -1.92
N SER A 73 6.54 14.83 -3.15
CA SER A 73 6.69 15.65 -4.37
C SER A 73 5.52 16.60 -4.58
N ALA A 74 4.29 16.15 -4.31
CA ALA A 74 3.10 16.98 -4.37
C ALA A 74 3.13 18.11 -3.32
N ASN A 75 3.60 17.81 -2.10
CA ASN A 75 3.71 18.80 -1.04
C ASN A 75 4.79 19.84 -1.34
N ALA A 76 5.96 19.43 -1.84
CA ALA A 76 7.03 20.32 -2.26
C ALA A 76 6.59 21.27 -3.39
N GLY A 77 5.85 20.77 -4.39
CA GLY A 77 5.28 21.62 -5.44
C GLY A 77 4.27 22.64 -4.91
N ARG A 78 3.47 22.25 -3.90
CA ARG A 78 2.47 23.13 -3.27
C ARG A 78 3.13 24.25 -2.47
N GLU A 79 4.17 23.94 -1.71
CA GLU A 79 4.96 24.92 -0.95
C GLU A 79 5.68 25.90 -1.89
N ALA A 80 6.25 25.42 -2.99
CA ALA A 80 6.88 26.28 -3.99
C ALA A 80 5.88 27.27 -4.63
N ILE A 81 4.66 26.83 -4.96
CA ILE A 81 3.62 27.72 -5.49
C ILE A 81 3.19 28.74 -4.43
N ALA A 82 3.03 28.31 -3.17
CA ALA A 82 2.68 29.22 -2.08
C ALA A 82 3.75 30.31 -1.86
N SER A 83 5.04 29.96 -1.93
CA SER A 83 6.13 30.95 -1.81
C SER A 83 6.15 31.95 -2.97
N PHE A 84 5.84 31.52 -4.20
CA PHE A 84 5.75 32.44 -5.35
C PHE A 84 4.58 33.42 -5.24
N ILE A 85 3.47 33.04 -4.61
CA ILE A 85 2.31 33.92 -4.42
C ILE A 85 2.57 34.95 -3.30
N ASP A 86 3.28 34.56 -2.24
CA ASP A 86 3.62 35.45 -1.12
C ASP A 86 4.57 36.59 -1.56
N ASP A 87 5.60 36.26 -2.36
CA ASP A 87 6.54 37.25 -2.92
C ASP A 87 5.86 38.24 -3.89
N GLY A 88 4.82 37.81 -4.61
CA GLY A 88 4.10 38.64 -5.59
C GLY A 88 3.18 39.70 -4.97
N LEU A 89 2.73 39.50 -3.72
CA LEU A 89 1.80 40.42 -3.03
C LEU A 89 2.52 41.57 -2.32
N ALA A 90 3.81 41.40 -1.97
CA ALA A 90 4.61 42.41 -1.28
C ALA A 90 5.10 43.57 -2.19
N ALA A 91 5.07 43.41 -3.52
CA ALA A 91 5.60 44.38 -4.47
C ALA A 91 4.58 45.44 -4.97
N GLY A 92 3.33 45.41 -4.52
CA GLY A 92 2.24 46.25 -5.05
C GLY A 92 1.91 47.53 -4.27
N GLY A 93 2.63 47.85 -3.18
CA GLY A 93 2.25 48.93 -2.27
C GLY A 93 3.38 49.90 -1.92
N THR A 94 3.64 50.87 -2.82
CA THR A 94 4.21 52.22 -2.58
C THR A 94 4.46 52.78 -3.99
N ASP A 95 3.92 53.89 -4.46
CA ASP A 95 3.81 55.22 -3.87
C ASP A 95 2.76 55.97 -4.72
N ALA A 96 1.71 56.50 -4.08
CA ALA A 96 0.88 57.54 -4.68
C ALA A 96 1.13 58.80 -3.87
N LYS A 97 2.06 59.63 -4.37
CA LYS A 97 2.31 60.97 -3.85
C LYS A 97 2.22 61.99 -4.97
#